data_AF-A0A0Q4JI68-F1
#
_entry.id   AF-A0A0Q4JI68-F1
#
_cell.length_a   1.000
_cell.length_b   1.000
_cell.length_c   1.000
_cell.angle_alpha   90.00
_cell.angle_beta   90.00
_cell.angle_gamma   90.00
#
_symmetry.space_group_name_H-M   'P 1'
#
loop_
_entity.id
_entity.type
_entity.pdbx_description
1 polymer ?
#
loop_
_entity_poly.entity_id
_entity_poly.type
_entity_poly.pdbx_seq_one_letter_code
_entity_poly.pdbx_strand_id
1 'polypeptide(L)'
;MPNVAVLPTPLARAAAAAANPRNRDTCGIYDIAGRLGQAARRPAYLCRTIDALIEARGFPEPFPLLKGAKLSTAAHADSRWSRAAVDAWFDNALPPSARGLVDKVERQAVSSRLSANLHDLFPAERVA
;
A
#
# COMPACT_ATOMS: atom_id res chain seq x y z
N MET A 1 -17.34 8.42 21.61
CA MET A 1 -17.58 8.48 20.15
C MET A 1 -16.26 8.20 19.46
N PRO A 2 -16.09 7.06 18.76
CA PRO A 2 -14.82 6.80 18.09
C PRO A 2 -14.67 7.79 16.93
N ASN A 3 -13.57 8.54 16.95
CA ASN A 3 -13.22 9.53 15.96
C ASN A 3 -12.86 8.80 14.66
N VAL A 4 -13.86 8.57 13.80
CA VAL A 4 -13.65 8.00 12.46
C VAL A 4 -12.96 9.07 11.64
N ALA A 5 -11.62 9.01 11.58
CA ALA A 5 -10.84 9.84 10.70
C ALA A 5 -11.28 9.56 9.25
N VAL A 6 -12.11 10.44 8.70
CA VAL A 6 -12.47 10.42 7.28
C VAL A 6 -11.19 10.73 6.52
N LEU A 7 -10.52 9.69 6.02
CA LEU A 7 -9.35 9.84 5.16
C LEU A 7 -9.73 10.74 3.98
N PRO A 8 -8.85 11.66 3.53
CA PRO A 8 -9.10 12.39 2.31
C PRO A 8 -9.41 11.39 1.18
N THR A 9 -10.44 11.71 0.40
CA THR A 9 -11.07 10.85 -0.62
C THR A 9 -10.14 9.96 -1.46
N PRO A 10 -8.94 10.39 -1.91
CA PRO A 10 -8.02 9.51 -2.63
C PRO A 10 -7.43 8.37 -1.79
N LEU A 11 -7.11 8.61 -0.51
CA LEU A 11 -6.64 7.56 0.41
C LEU A 11 -7.76 6.59 0.76
N ALA A 12 -8.99 7.09 0.93
CA ALA A 12 -10.15 6.23 1.14
C ALA A 12 -10.39 5.27 -0.05
N ARG A 13 -10.23 5.75 -1.29
CA ARG A 13 -10.26 4.89 -2.49
C ARG A 13 -9.11 3.88 -2.54
N ALA A 14 -7.91 4.29 -2.15
CA ALA A 14 -6.76 3.40 -2.09
C ALA A 14 -7.01 2.27 -1.07
N ALA A 15 -7.50 2.61 0.12
CA ALA A 15 -7.86 1.64 1.16
C ALA A 15 -8.97 0.67 0.68
N ALA A 16 -10.01 1.18 0.02
CA ALA A 16 -11.06 0.33 -0.56
C ALA A 16 -10.53 -0.58 -1.67
N ALA A 17 -9.62 -0.08 -2.52
CA ALA A 17 -8.98 -0.88 -3.55
C ALA A 17 -8.07 -1.97 -2.95
N ALA A 18 -7.33 -1.66 -1.88
CA ALA A 18 -6.49 -2.62 -1.17
C ALA A 18 -7.32 -3.69 -0.41
N ALA A 19 -8.53 -3.34 0.04
CA ALA A 19 -9.46 -4.28 0.66
C ALA A 19 -10.10 -5.27 -0.34
N ASN A 20 -10.02 -5.00 -1.64
CA ASN A 20 -10.49 -5.93 -2.66
C ASN A 20 -9.52 -7.13 -2.73
N PRO A 21 -9.97 -8.37 -2.48
CA PRO A 21 -9.09 -9.54 -2.47
C PRO A 21 -8.41 -9.79 -3.82
N ARG A 22 -8.98 -9.29 -4.94
CA ARG A 22 -8.35 -9.38 -6.27
C ARG A 22 -7.13 -8.46 -6.42
N ASN A 23 -7.02 -7.44 -5.57
CA ASN A 23 -5.91 -6.48 -5.57
C ASN A 23 -4.89 -6.79 -4.47
N ARG A 24 -4.98 -7.95 -3.82
CA ARG A 24 -4.10 -8.30 -2.69
C ARG A 24 -2.62 -8.14 -3.03
N ASP A 25 -2.24 -8.57 -4.23
CA ASP A 25 -0.84 -8.63 -4.65
C ASP A 25 -0.41 -7.39 -5.45
N THR A 26 -1.30 -6.39 -5.61
CA THR A 26 -1.01 -5.15 -6.32
C THR A 26 -1.25 -3.90 -5.46
N CYS A 27 -0.57 -2.81 -5.78
CA CYS A 27 -0.77 -1.51 -5.15
C CYS A 27 -0.83 -0.40 -6.21
N GLY A 28 -1.47 0.72 -5.87
CA GLY A 28 -1.61 1.88 -6.74
C GLY A 28 -0.77 3.09 -6.28
N ILE A 29 -0.84 4.16 -7.06
CA ILE A 29 -0.05 5.38 -6.84
C ILE A 29 -0.24 5.98 -5.44
N TYR A 30 -1.46 5.93 -4.90
CA TYR A 30 -1.76 6.51 -3.59
C TYR A 30 -1.31 5.65 -2.42
N ASP A 31 -1.21 4.32 -2.61
CA ASP A 31 -0.61 3.44 -1.61
C ASP A 31 0.88 3.80 -1.45
N ILE A 32 1.57 3.97 -2.58
CA ILE A 32 2.97 4.39 -2.64
C ILE A 32 3.13 5.80 -2.06
N ALA A 33 2.27 6.74 -2.44
CA ALA A 33 2.29 8.11 -1.92
C ALA A 33 2.04 8.18 -0.42
N GLY A 34 1.19 7.31 0.14
CA GLY A 34 0.99 7.17 1.57
C GLY A 34 2.29 6.81 2.30
N ARG A 35 3.03 5.84 1.76
CA ARG A 35 4.33 5.41 2.32
C ARG A 35 5.43 6.45 2.19
N LEU A 36 5.38 7.27 1.14
CA LEU A 36 6.28 8.42 0.97
C LEU A 36 5.88 9.64 1.82
N GLY A 37 4.76 9.60 2.55
CA GLY A 37 4.24 10.75 3.30
C GLY A 37 3.70 11.88 2.40
N GLN A 38 3.37 11.58 1.14
CA GLN A 38 2.96 12.54 0.11
C GLN A 38 1.52 12.34 -0.38
N ALA A 39 0.69 11.56 0.33
CA ALA A 39 -0.67 11.22 -0.11
C ALA A 39 -1.61 12.40 -0.42
N ALA A 40 -1.34 13.59 0.14
CA ALA A 40 -2.10 14.80 -0.15
C ALA A 40 -1.69 15.52 -1.45
N ARG A 41 -0.61 15.07 -2.11
CA ARG A 41 -0.11 15.69 -3.35
C ARG A 41 -0.95 15.29 -4.56
N ARG A 42 -0.91 16.15 -5.58
CA ARG A 42 -1.64 15.92 -6.84
C ARG A 42 -1.04 14.73 -7.62
N PRO A 43 -1.84 13.97 -8.38
CA PRO A 43 -1.37 12.78 -9.12
C PRO A 43 -0.18 13.06 -10.05
N ALA A 44 -0.22 14.17 -10.79
CA ALA A 44 0.87 14.54 -11.71
C ALA A 44 2.21 14.83 -10.99
N TYR A 45 2.16 15.21 -9.71
CA TYR A 45 3.37 15.37 -8.89
C TYR A 45 3.86 14.00 -8.41
N LEU A 46 2.94 13.13 -8.00
CA LEU A 46 3.25 11.77 -7.57
C LEU A 46 3.87 10.94 -8.71
N CYS A 47 3.31 10.99 -9.92
CA CYS A 47 3.85 10.33 -11.11
C CYS A 47 5.30 10.74 -11.36
N ARG A 48 5.57 12.05 -11.44
CA ARG A 48 6.93 12.58 -11.62
C ARG A 48 7.90 12.16 -10.53
N THR A 49 7.42 12.10 -9.28
CA THR A 49 8.23 11.66 -8.15
C THR A 49 8.58 10.18 -8.28
N ILE A 50 7.63 9.34 -8.68
CA ILE A 50 7.84 7.91 -8.87
C ILE A 50 8.76 7.65 -10.07
N ASP A 51 8.55 8.33 -11.21
CA ASP A 51 9.44 8.22 -12.36
C ASP A 51 10.89 8.56 -11.99
N ALA A 52 11.10 9.64 -11.22
CA ALA A 52 12.42 9.99 -10.71
C ALA A 52 13.02 8.94 -9.75
N LEU A 53 12.18 8.26 -8.95
CA LEU A 53 12.63 7.17 -8.07
C LEU A 53 13.01 5.91 -8.87
N ILE A 54 12.30 5.62 -9.95
CA ILE A 54 12.62 4.52 -10.87
C ILE A 54 14.00 4.79 -11.48
N GLU A 55 14.20 5.98 -12.05
CA GLU A 55 15.45 6.36 -12.71
C GLU A 55 16.64 6.46 -11.74
N ALA A 56 16.47 7.12 -10.58
CA ALA A 56 17.59 7.46 -9.71
C ALA A 56 17.88 6.46 -8.58
N ARG A 57 16.89 5.63 -8.20
CA ARG A 57 16.96 4.78 -7.00
C ARG A 57 16.50 3.34 -7.27
N GLY A 58 16.28 2.96 -8.53
CA GLY A 58 15.87 1.61 -8.90
C GLY A 58 14.54 1.20 -8.27
N PHE A 59 13.61 2.14 -8.13
CA PHE A 59 12.25 1.82 -7.70
C PHE A 59 11.57 0.87 -8.70
N PRO A 60 10.71 -0.07 -8.25
CA PRO A 60 10.05 -1.01 -9.15
C PRO A 60 9.22 -0.33 -10.25
N GLU A 61 9.35 -0.83 -11.48
CA GLU A 61 8.52 -0.38 -12.60
C GLU A 61 7.05 -0.81 -12.42
N PRO A 62 6.09 0.00 -12.91
CA PRO A 62 4.69 -0.40 -12.93
C PRO A 62 4.44 -1.53 -13.94
N PHE A 63 3.36 -2.27 -13.73
CA PHE A 63 2.83 -3.17 -14.74
C PHE A 63 2.45 -2.39 -16.01
N PRO A 64 2.66 -2.97 -17.22
CA PRO A 64 2.32 -2.32 -18.46
C PRO A 64 0.84 -1.92 -18.49
N LEU A 65 0.57 -0.64 -18.70
CA LEU A 65 -0.78 -0.11 -18.85
C LEU A 65 -1.02 0.22 -20.32
N LEU A 66 -2.14 -0.26 -20.87
CA LEU A 66 -2.57 0.13 -22.20
C LEU A 66 -3.16 1.54 -22.15
N LYS A 67 -2.51 2.49 -22.84
CA LYS A 67 -2.97 3.86 -22.94
C LYS A 67 -3.17 4.22 -24.41
N GLY A 68 -4.43 4.35 -24.82
CA GLY A 68 -4.79 4.40 -26.23
C GLY A 68 -4.38 3.09 -26.92
N ALA A 69 -3.51 3.19 -27.92
CA ALA A 69 -3.01 2.04 -28.69
C ALA A 69 -1.57 1.62 -28.32
N LYS A 70 -1.01 2.12 -27.21
CA LYS A 70 0.38 1.81 -26.80
C LYS A 70 0.43 1.31 -25.36
N LEU A 71 1.25 0.28 -25.14
CA LEU A 71 1.64 -0.13 -23.78
C LEU A 71 2.64 0.87 -23.23
N SER A 72 2.38 1.36 -22.02
CA SER A 72 3.23 2.31 -21.31
C SER A 72 3.69 1.71 -19.99
N THR A 73 4.97 1.85 -19.70
CA THR A 73 5.61 1.50 -18.41
C THR A 73 5.93 2.73 -17.58
N ALA A 74 5.50 3.93 -18.00
CA ALA A 74 5.62 5.14 -17.20
C ALA A 74 4.60 5.16 -16.05
N ALA A 75 4.89 5.89 -14.97
CA ALA A 75 3.96 6.01 -13.86
C ALA A 75 2.74 6.88 -14.24
N HIS A 76 1.56 6.28 -14.25
CA HIS A 76 0.28 6.98 -14.39
C HIS A 76 -0.57 6.83 -13.12
N ALA A 77 -1.61 7.64 -12.99
CA ALA A 77 -2.51 7.56 -11.84
C ALA A 77 -3.20 6.18 -11.69
N ASP A 78 -3.45 5.52 -12.82
CA ASP A 78 -4.10 4.21 -12.89
C ASP A 78 -3.11 3.04 -12.96
N SER A 79 -1.80 3.33 -12.97
CA SER A 79 -0.77 2.30 -12.97
C SER A 79 -0.82 1.47 -11.69
N ARG A 80 -0.40 0.22 -11.81
CA ARG A 80 -0.33 -0.74 -10.70
C ARG A 80 1.07 -1.30 -10.59
N TRP A 81 1.49 -1.59 -9.36
CA TRP A 81 2.78 -2.18 -9.04
C TRP A 81 2.59 -3.50 -8.31
N SER A 82 3.58 -4.39 -8.41
CA SER A 82 3.70 -5.54 -7.53
C SER A 82 3.87 -5.05 -6.09
N ARG A 83 2.95 -5.42 -5.20
CA ARG A 83 2.99 -5.02 -3.80
C ARG A 83 4.29 -5.52 -3.13
N ALA A 84 4.64 -6.79 -3.34
CA ALA A 84 5.84 -7.40 -2.78
C ALA A 84 7.13 -6.70 -3.22
N ALA A 85 7.22 -6.28 -4.49
CA ALA A 85 8.40 -5.57 -4.99
C ALA A 85 8.54 -4.18 -4.36
N VAL A 86 7.41 -3.47 -4.21
CA VAL A 86 7.38 -2.16 -3.55
C VAL A 86 7.73 -2.28 -2.07
N ASP A 87 7.16 -3.26 -1.37
CA ASP A 87 7.48 -3.57 0.04
C ASP A 87 8.98 -3.79 0.22
N ALA A 88 9.56 -4.72 -0.55
CA ALA A 88 10.99 -5.04 -0.48
C ALA A 88 11.89 -3.83 -0.78
N TRP A 89 11.47 -2.93 -1.69
CA TRP A 89 12.23 -1.71 -1.96
C TRP A 89 12.21 -0.75 -0.76
N PHE A 90 11.04 -0.54 -0.14
CA PHE A 90 10.93 0.30 1.06
C PHE A 90 11.72 -0.28 2.23
N ASP A 91 11.64 -1.59 2.44
CA ASP A 91 12.39 -2.27 3.50
C ASP A 91 13.89 -2.11 3.29
N ASN A 92 14.36 -2.24 2.04
CA ASN A 92 15.77 -2.03 1.71
C ASN A 92 16.24 -0.57 1.81
N ALA A 93 15.35 0.40 1.55
CA ALA A 93 15.63 1.82 1.66
C ALA A 93 15.71 2.31 3.12
N LEU A 94 15.11 1.60 4.08
CA LEU A 94 15.17 1.93 5.50
C LEU A 94 16.50 1.46 6.12
N PRO A 95 17.13 2.27 7.00
CA PRO A 95 18.27 1.80 7.79
C PRO A 95 17.84 0.62 8.68
N PRO A 96 18.75 -0.32 8.99
CA PRO A 96 18.39 -1.57 9.70
C PRO A 96 17.63 -1.34 11.01
N SER A 97 17.93 -0.26 11.72
CA SER A 97 17.27 0.15 12.96
C SER A 97 15.80 0.54 12.79
N ALA A 98 15.39 1.02 11.60
CA ALA A 98 14.01 1.38 11.30
C ALA A 98 13.17 0.19 10.82
N ARG A 99 13.79 -0.82 10.20
CA ARG A 99 13.11 -2.04 9.73
C ARG A 99 12.42 -2.80 10.87
N GLY A 100 13.09 -2.92 12.01
CA GLY A 100 12.55 -3.62 13.19
C GLY A 100 11.32 -2.97 13.82
N LEU A 101 11.10 -1.66 13.59
CA LEU A 101 9.89 -0.95 14.03
C LEU A 101 8.68 -1.28 13.14
N VAL A 102 8.88 -1.39 11.82
CA VAL A 102 7.83 -1.75 10.86
C VAL A 102 7.37 -3.20 11.08
N ASP A 103 8.31 -4.13 11.24
CA ASP A 103 8.01 -5.55 11.52
C ASP A 103 7.18 -5.75 12.80
N LYS A 104 7.39 -4.89 13.81
CA LYS A 104 6.68 -4.97 15.10
C LYS A 104 5.24 -4.49 14.95
N VAL A 105 5.03 -3.41 14.19
CA VAL A 105 3.70 -2.86 13.90
C VAL A 105 2.90 -3.79 12.99
N GLU A 106 3.55 -4.39 11.99
CA GLU A 106 2.90 -5.34 11.08
C GLU A 106 2.54 -6.64 11.79
N ARG A 107 3.42 -7.19 12.63
CA ARG A 107 3.09 -8.35 13.49
C ARG A 107 1.93 -8.05 14.43
N GLN A 108 1.85 -6.85 15.01
CA GLN A 108 0.70 -6.46 15.82
C GLN A 108 -0.59 -6.36 15.00
N ALA A 109 -0.53 -5.83 13.78
CA ALA A 109 -1.71 -5.73 12.90
C ALA A 109 -2.21 -7.12 12.44
N VAL A 110 -1.30 -8.03 12.08
CA VAL A 110 -1.63 -9.42 11.70
C VAL A 110 -2.20 -10.17 12.90
N SER A 111 -1.56 -10.07 14.07
CA SER A 111 -2.06 -10.69 15.30
C SER A 111 -3.45 -10.16 15.66
N SER A 112 -3.70 -8.85 15.53
CA SER A 112 -5.00 -8.26 15.83
C SER A 112 -6.09 -8.78 14.88
N ARG A 113 -5.79 -8.95 13.59
CA ARG A 113 -6.71 -9.55 12.61
C ARG A 113 -6.98 -11.02 12.89
N LEU A 114 -5.95 -11.78 13.25
CA LEU A 114 -6.08 -13.19 13.61
C LEU A 114 -6.94 -13.35 14.87
N SER A 115 -6.69 -12.54 15.90
CA SER A 115 -7.49 -12.53 17.13
C SER A 115 -8.95 -12.17 16.89
N ALA A 116 -9.23 -11.19 16.01
CA ALA A 116 -10.60 -10.85 15.63
C ALA A 116 -11.29 -12.01 14.88
N ASN A 117 -10.61 -12.63 13.91
CA ASN A 117 -11.16 -13.76 13.18
C ASN A 117 -11.37 -15.00 14.07
N LEU A 118 -10.48 -15.24 15.05
CA LEU A 118 -10.63 -16.33 16.01
C LEU A 118 -11.83 -16.11 16.93
N HIS A 119 -12.11 -14.86 17.31
CA HIS A 119 -13.30 -14.51 18.09
C HIS A 119 -14.60 -14.82 17.32
N ASP A 120 -14.60 -14.61 16.01
CA ASP A 120 -15.74 -14.94 15.14
C ASP A 120 -15.90 -16.45 14.87
N LEU A 121 -14.80 -17.22 14.89
CA LEU A 121 -14.80 -18.66 14.61
C LEU A 121 -15.10 -19.53 15.84
N PHE A 122 -14.85 -19.02 17.06
CA PHE A 122 -15.13 -19.73 18.32
C PHE A 122 -16.05 -18.92 19.26
N PRO A 123 -17.32 -18.65 18.85
CA PRO A 123 -18.25 -17.91 19.71
C PRO A 123 -18.69 -18.68 20.97
N ALA A 124 -18.36 -19.98 21.08
CA ALA A 124 -18.95 -20.91 22.06
C ALA A 124 -18.04 -21.33 23.25
N GLU A 125 -16.91 -20.67 23.51
CA GLU A 125 -16.16 -20.84 24.77
C GLU A 125 -16.43 -19.71 25.79
N ARG A 126 -17.62 -19.11 25.70
CA ARG A 126 -18.17 -18.28 26.77
C ARG A 126 -19.25 -19.07 27.50
N VAL A 127 -18.82 -19.91 28.43
CA VAL A 127 -19.47 -20.33 29.68
C VAL A 127 -18.86 -21.68 30.07
N ALA A 128 -17.89 -21.62 30.96
CA ALA A 128 -17.71 -22.53 32.10
C ALA A 128 -16.93 -21.77 33.18
#